data_AF-A0A0Q5ZBQ0-F1
#
_entry.id   AF-A0A0Q5ZBQ0-F1
#
_cell.length_a   1.000
_cell.length_b   1.000
_cell.length_c   1.000
_cell.angle_alpha   90.00
_cell.angle_beta   90.00
_cell.angle_gamma   90.00
#
_symmetry.space_group_name_H-M   'P 1'
#
loop_
_entity.id
_entity.type
_entity.pdbx_description
1 polymer ?
#
loop_
_entity_poly.entity_id
_entity_poly.type
_entity_poly.pdbx_seq_one_letter_code
_entity_poly.pdbx_strand_id
1 'polypeptide(L)'
;MKAGLVGACAALLALTDAGAQTTQQASWRNVDTGRPLRPGLYGRIEVRGETPPLVHARPVVAEPGTQPLAQDPIYLYVPPGQVRRWGQHCAKWQACERPVYFVRMDDSPSRLGEWKKTQRPQPRDSLVRDALDLIASQ
;
A
#
# COMPACT_ATOMS: atom_id res chain seq x y z
N MET A 1 -20.71 59.49 52.37
CA MET A 1 -19.49 60.24 51.97
C MET A 1 -18.26 59.42 52.30
N LYS A 2 -17.63 58.78 51.31
CA LYS A 2 -16.20 58.44 51.21
C LYS A 2 -15.98 57.75 49.87
N ALA A 3 -15.09 58.32 49.07
CA ALA A 3 -14.75 57.91 47.72
C ALA A 3 -13.55 56.96 47.69
N GLY A 4 -13.51 56.12 46.64
CA GLY A 4 -12.28 55.75 45.93
C GLY A 4 -11.51 54.53 46.45
N LEU A 5 -11.46 53.47 45.64
CA LEU A 5 -10.22 53.05 44.97
C LEU A 5 -10.55 51.95 43.93
N VAL A 6 -10.47 52.29 42.65
CA VAL A 6 -10.43 51.31 41.55
C VAL A 6 -8.99 50.79 41.48
N GLY A 7 -8.75 49.62 42.06
CA GLY A 7 -7.49 48.89 41.95
C GLY A 7 -7.58 47.87 40.82
N ALA A 8 -6.97 48.20 39.69
CA ALA A 8 -6.77 47.29 38.58
C ALA A 8 -5.86 46.12 39.00
N CYS A 9 -6.40 44.91 39.07
CA CYS A 9 -5.62 43.69 38.92
C CYS A 9 -6.01 43.06 37.59
N ALA A 10 -5.21 43.37 36.57
CA ALA A 10 -5.22 42.65 35.31
C ALA A 10 -4.85 41.19 35.58
N ALA A 11 -5.85 40.32 35.67
CA ALA A 11 -5.62 38.89 35.52
C ALA A 11 -5.27 38.66 34.04
N LEU A 12 -3.97 38.61 33.74
CA LEU A 12 -3.46 38.20 32.44
C LEU A 12 -3.96 36.77 32.18
N LEU A 13 -4.97 36.65 31.31
CA LEU A 13 -5.36 35.38 30.70
C LEU A 13 -4.17 34.88 29.89
N ALA A 14 -3.45 33.88 30.40
CA ALA A 14 -2.54 33.11 29.58
C ALA A 14 -3.38 32.33 28.57
N LEU A 15 -3.61 32.92 27.39
CA LEU A 15 -4.16 32.24 26.23
C LEU A 15 -3.09 31.25 25.75
N THR A 16 -3.12 30.02 26.26
CA THR A 16 -2.39 28.93 25.62
C THR A 16 -3.13 28.59 24.34
N ASP A 17 -2.69 29.16 23.22
CA ASP A 17 -3.04 28.65 21.89
C ASP A 17 -2.48 27.24 21.78
N ALA A 18 -3.32 26.25 22.12
CA ALA A 18 -3.06 24.87 21.79
C ALA A 18 -3.16 24.74 20.27
N GLY A 19 -2.05 25.02 19.57
CA GLY A 19 -1.92 24.72 18.16
C GLY A 19 -2.25 23.26 17.94
N ALA A 20 -3.41 22.97 17.36
CA ALA A 20 -3.81 21.63 17.00
C ALA A 20 -2.84 21.10 15.94
N GLN A 21 -1.89 20.28 16.36
CA GLN A 21 -1.03 19.55 15.44
C GLN A 21 -1.90 18.50 14.75
N THR A 22 -2.29 18.75 13.50
CA THR A 22 -2.90 17.72 12.65
C THR A 22 -1.82 16.67 12.36
N THR A 23 -1.73 15.64 13.20
CA THR A 23 -0.94 14.45 12.90
C THR A 23 -1.58 13.79 11.69
N GLN A 24 -0.99 13.97 10.50
CA GLN A 24 -1.50 13.37 9.28
C GLN A 24 -1.27 11.86 9.36
N GLN A 25 -2.27 11.14 9.87
CA GLN A 25 -2.16 9.71 10.11
C GLN A 25 -2.00 8.96 8.80
N ALA A 26 -1.06 8.00 8.78
CA ALA A 26 -0.92 7.09 7.66
C ALA A 26 -2.27 6.43 7.37
N SER A 27 -2.69 6.45 6.11
CA SER A 27 -3.99 5.94 5.72
C SER A 27 -3.94 5.23 4.38
N TRP A 28 -4.59 4.07 4.35
CA TRP A 28 -4.76 3.25 3.15
C TRP A 28 -6.26 3.12 2.89
N ARG A 29 -6.71 3.63 1.75
CA ARG A 29 -8.15 3.66 1.41
C ARG A 29 -8.38 3.11 0.03
N ASN A 30 -9.45 2.35 -0.13
CA ASN A 30 -9.89 1.91 -1.44
C ASN A 30 -10.41 3.12 -2.23
N VAL A 31 -9.87 3.35 -3.43
CA VAL A 31 -10.16 4.55 -4.23
C VAL A 31 -11.62 4.63 -4.65
N ASP A 32 -12.22 3.49 -4.99
CA ASP A 32 -13.58 3.46 -5.54
C ASP A 32 -14.65 3.56 -4.45
N THR A 33 -14.38 3.02 -3.25
CA THR A 33 -15.34 3.01 -2.14
C THR A 33 -15.07 4.07 -1.07
N GLY A 34 -13.88 4.67 -1.06
CA GLY A 34 -13.42 5.60 -0.01
C GLY A 34 -13.16 4.95 1.35
N ARG A 35 -13.36 3.63 1.48
CA ARG A 35 -13.31 2.93 2.77
C ARG A 35 -11.86 2.55 3.13
N PRO A 36 -11.54 2.46 4.44
CA PRO A 36 -10.24 1.95 4.87
C PRO A 36 -9.94 0.55 4.33
N LEU A 37 -8.67 0.29 4.03
CA LEU A 37 -8.20 -1.03 3.62
C LEU A 37 -8.58 -2.07 4.67
N ARG A 38 -9.25 -3.14 4.24
CA ARG A 38 -9.71 -4.23 5.11
C ARG A 38 -9.84 -5.54 4.33
N PRO A 39 -9.81 -6.71 5.00
CA PRO A 39 -9.89 -8.00 4.32
C PRO A 39 -11.12 -8.10 3.42
N GLY A 40 -10.92 -8.55 2.17
CA GLY A 40 -12.00 -8.82 1.22
C GLY A 40 -12.51 -7.59 0.46
N LEU A 41 -12.08 -6.37 0.82
CA LEU A 41 -12.38 -5.16 0.06
C LEU A 41 -11.27 -4.89 -0.97
N TYR A 42 -11.33 -5.58 -2.10
CA TYR A 42 -10.32 -5.47 -3.16
C TYR A 42 -10.44 -4.20 -3.99
N GLY A 43 -9.33 -3.74 -4.57
CA GLY A 43 -9.29 -2.59 -5.46
C GLY A 43 -8.01 -1.78 -5.36
N ARG A 44 -8.02 -0.63 -6.04
CA ARG A 44 -6.91 0.33 -6.01
C ARG A 44 -6.88 1.01 -4.65
N ILE A 45 -5.69 1.15 -4.10
CA ILE A 45 -5.46 1.71 -2.78
C ILE A 45 -4.80 3.07 -2.93
N GLU A 46 -5.43 4.11 -2.41
CA GLU A 46 -4.77 5.37 -2.11
C GLU A 46 -3.93 5.18 -0.86
N VAL A 47 -2.64 5.46 -0.97
CA VAL A 47 -1.68 5.38 0.13
C VAL A 47 -1.25 6.80 0.50
N ARG A 48 -1.45 7.18 1.76
CA ARG A 48 -0.96 8.45 2.32
C ARG A 48 -0.13 8.18 3.56
N GLY A 49 1.06 8.76 3.65
CA GLY A 49 1.98 8.53 4.76
C GLY A 49 2.79 7.26 4.56
N GLU A 50 2.67 6.31 5.48
CA GLU A 50 3.45 5.07 5.49
C GLU A 50 3.06 4.11 4.35
N THR A 51 4.05 3.49 3.72
CA THR A 51 3.84 2.46 2.70
C THR A 51 3.25 1.19 3.33
N PRO A 52 2.15 0.64 2.80
CA PRO A 52 1.57 -0.57 3.34
C PRO A 52 2.48 -1.78 3.12
N PRO A 53 2.30 -2.86 3.88
CA PRO A 53 3.00 -4.12 3.63
C PRO A 53 2.77 -4.58 2.19
N LEU A 54 3.85 -4.88 1.46
CA LEU A 54 3.78 -5.30 0.06
C LEU A 54 4.09 -6.79 -0.10
N VAL A 55 3.42 -7.45 -1.04
CA VAL A 55 3.69 -8.85 -1.41
C VAL A 55 5.09 -8.97 -2.04
N HIS A 56 5.46 -8.00 -2.88
CA HIS A 56 6.76 -7.89 -3.52
C HIS A 56 7.33 -6.49 -3.32
N ALA A 57 8.63 -6.41 -3.05
CA ALA A 57 9.34 -5.13 -2.90
C ALA A 57 9.50 -4.37 -4.23
N ARG A 58 9.48 -5.09 -5.36
CA ARG A 58 9.51 -4.52 -6.71
C ARG A 58 8.10 -4.58 -7.33
N PRO A 59 7.72 -3.59 -8.16
CA PRO A 59 6.43 -3.61 -8.81
C PRO A 59 6.41 -4.71 -9.88
N VAL A 60 5.24 -5.31 -10.07
CA VAL A 60 5.02 -6.37 -11.05
C VAL A 60 4.29 -5.79 -12.26
N VAL A 61 4.79 -6.09 -13.45
CA VAL A 61 4.13 -5.78 -14.73
C VAL A 61 3.67 -7.11 -15.33
N ALA A 62 2.43 -7.18 -15.82
CA ALA A 62 1.91 -8.40 -16.45
C ALA A 62 2.47 -8.57 -17.86
N GLU A 63 2.37 -7.51 -18.66
CA GLU A 63 2.83 -7.48 -20.05
C GLU A 63 3.67 -6.21 -20.23
N PRO A 64 4.96 -6.32 -20.57
CA PRO A 64 5.74 -5.14 -20.93
C PRO A 64 5.14 -4.56 -22.21
N GLY A 65 4.51 -3.39 -22.09
CA GLY A 65 3.91 -2.69 -23.23
C GLY A 65 4.95 -2.39 -24.32
N THR A 66 4.50 -2.35 -25.58
CA THR A 66 5.36 -2.09 -26.75
C THR A 66 6.04 -0.72 -26.68
N GLN A 67 5.40 0.25 -26.00
CA GLN A 67 6.04 1.49 -25.61
C GLN A 67 6.30 1.50 -24.10
N PRO A 68 7.52 1.87 -23.65
CA PRO A 68 7.78 2.18 -22.26
C PRO A 68 7.11 3.52 -21.94
N LEU A 69 5.78 3.53 -21.88
CA LEU A 69 5.09 4.55 -21.12
C LEU A 69 5.59 4.35 -19.69
N ALA A 70 6.37 5.32 -19.20
CA ALA A 70 6.73 5.42 -17.79
C ALA A 70 5.42 5.65 -17.01
N GLN A 71 4.64 4.59 -16.82
CA GLN A 71 3.42 4.63 -16.06
C GLN A 71 3.78 4.54 -14.59
N ASP A 72 3.29 5.49 -13.81
CA ASP A 72 3.48 5.48 -12.37
C ASP A 72 2.91 4.19 -11.77
N PRO A 73 3.65 3.56 -10.83
CA PRO A 73 3.20 2.34 -10.20
C PRO A 73 1.95 2.60 -9.37
N ILE A 74 1.00 1.67 -9.41
CA ILE A 74 -0.21 1.74 -8.59
C ILE A 74 -0.17 0.74 -7.44
N TYR A 75 -0.80 1.10 -6.32
CA TYR A 75 -1.03 0.19 -5.21
C TYR A 75 -2.37 -0.52 -5.40
N LEU A 76 -2.34 -1.84 -5.39
CA LEU A 76 -3.51 -2.67 -5.66
C LEU A 76 -3.62 -3.78 -4.62
N TYR A 77 -4.80 -3.92 -4.02
CA TYR A 77 -5.12 -5.01 -3.13
C TYR A 77 -6.05 -5.99 -3.86
N VAL A 78 -5.55 -7.21 -4.07
CA VAL A 78 -6.12 -8.19 -5.01
C VAL A 78 -6.25 -9.55 -4.31
N PRO A 79 -7.23 -10.40 -4.68
CA PRO A 79 -7.28 -11.77 -4.17
C PRO A 79 -5.96 -12.53 -4.44
N PRO A 80 -5.43 -13.29 -3.46
CA PRO A 80 -4.13 -13.96 -3.57
C PRO A 80 -3.95 -14.83 -4.83
N GLY A 81 -5.01 -15.53 -5.23
CA GLY A 81 -5.00 -16.40 -6.40
C GLY A 81 -4.82 -15.67 -7.72
N GLN A 82 -5.19 -14.39 -7.79
CA GLN A 82 -4.98 -13.55 -8.98
C GLN A 82 -3.56 -12.97 -9.01
N VAL A 83 -2.98 -12.60 -7.86
CA VAL A 83 -1.58 -12.14 -7.79
C VAL A 83 -0.63 -13.18 -8.39
N ARG A 84 -0.84 -14.47 -8.09
CA ARG A 84 -0.04 -15.58 -8.67
C ARG A 84 -0.18 -15.75 -10.18
N ARG A 85 -1.34 -15.38 -10.73
CA ARG A 85 -1.68 -15.51 -12.16
C ARG A 85 -1.98 -14.13 -12.73
N TRP A 86 -1.10 -13.17 -12.41
CA TRP A 86 -1.38 -11.76 -12.67
C TRP A 86 -1.62 -11.49 -14.15
N GLY A 87 -0.82 -12.07 -15.05
CA GLY A 87 -1.02 -11.93 -16.50
C GLY A 87 -2.43 -12.32 -16.99
N GLN A 88 -3.09 -13.28 -16.33
CA GLN A 88 -4.46 -13.70 -16.71
C GLN A 88 -5.55 -12.78 -16.13
N HIS A 89 -5.24 -11.96 -15.13
CA HIS A 89 -6.22 -11.18 -14.36
C HIS A 89 -5.99 -9.68 -14.45
N CYS A 90 -4.89 -9.22 -15.04
CA CYS A 90 -4.52 -7.81 -15.10
C CYS A 90 -5.60 -6.94 -15.76
N ALA A 91 -6.31 -7.48 -16.76
CA ALA A 91 -7.34 -6.77 -17.51
C ALA A 91 -8.50 -6.32 -16.62
N LYS A 92 -8.87 -7.15 -15.62
CA LYS A 92 -9.94 -6.83 -14.65
C LYS A 92 -9.63 -5.55 -13.87
N TRP A 93 -8.35 -5.24 -13.68
CA TRP A 93 -7.87 -4.11 -12.90
C TRP A 93 -7.29 -3.00 -13.77
N GLN A 94 -7.41 -3.11 -15.10
CA GLN A 94 -6.86 -2.15 -16.07
C GLN A 94 -5.36 -1.87 -15.85
N ALA A 95 -4.59 -2.93 -15.59
CA ALA A 95 -3.20 -2.82 -15.16
C ALA A 95 -2.27 -3.84 -15.84
N CYS A 96 -2.55 -4.22 -17.09
CA CYS A 96 -1.70 -5.15 -17.84
C CYS A 96 -0.33 -4.56 -18.16
N GLU A 97 -0.31 -3.32 -18.65
CA GLU A 97 0.90 -2.60 -19.03
C GLU A 97 1.40 -1.64 -17.94
N ARG A 98 0.84 -1.74 -16.72
CA ARG A 98 1.17 -0.85 -15.61
C ARG A 98 1.97 -1.58 -14.53
N PRO A 99 3.01 -0.95 -13.95
CA PRO A 99 3.66 -1.48 -12.75
C PRO A 99 2.69 -1.48 -11.55
N VAL A 100 2.58 -2.61 -10.85
CA VAL A 100 1.68 -2.77 -9.70
C VAL A 100 2.45 -3.19 -8.45
N TYR A 101 2.25 -2.44 -7.36
CA TYR A 101 2.58 -2.88 -6.02
C TYR A 101 1.37 -3.58 -5.40
N PHE A 102 1.50 -4.87 -5.13
CA PHE A 102 0.46 -5.63 -4.45
C PHE A 102 0.53 -5.40 -2.95
N VAL A 103 -0.54 -4.85 -2.39
CA VAL A 103 -0.68 -4.67 -0.95
C VAL A 103 -1.05 -6.01 -0.30
N ARG A 104 -0.37 -6.34 0.80
CA ARG A 104 -0.60 -7.54 1.61
C ARG A 104 -1.44 -7.21 2.82
N MET A 105 -2.37 -8.11 3.13
CA MET A 105 -3.16 -8.14 4.35
C MET A 105 -3.16 -9.59 4.85
N ASP A 106 -2.70 -9.85 6.07
CA ASP A 106 -2.48 -11.22 6.53
C ASP A 106 -3.80 -12.01 6.64
N ASP A 107 -4.87 -11.38 7.13
CA ASP A 107 -6.21 -11.98 7.31
C ASP A 107 -7.08 -11.99 6.05
N SER A 108 -6.49 -11.81 4.87
CA SER A 108 -7.28 -11.62 3.67
C SER A 108 -7.86 -12.94 3.13
N PRO A 109 -9.16 -12.93 2.75
CA PRO A 109 -9.89 -14.15 2.45
C PRO A 109 -9.34 -14.81 1.18
N SER A 110 -8.87 -16.05 1.33
CA SER A 110 -8.44 -16.87 0.21
C SER A 110 -9.06 -18.26 0.32
N ARG A 111 -9.48 -18.81 -0.83
CA ARG A 111 -9.96 -20.20 -0.91
C ARG A 111 -8.86 -21.22 -0.56
N LEU A 112 -7.59 -20.79 -0.47
CA LEU A 112 -6.39 -21.62 -0.27
C LEU A 112 -5.76 -21.44 1.14
N GLY A 113 -6.41 -20.72 2.07
CA GLY A 113 -5.91 -20.45 3.43
C GLY A 113 -5.16 -19.12 3.57
N GLU A 114 -4.35 -18.97 4.62
CA GLU A 114 -3.57 -17.75 4.90
C GLU A 114 -2.65 -17.34 3.74
N TRP A 115 -2.45 -16.03 3.57
CA TRP A 115 -1.56 -15.44 2.55
C TRP A 115 -0.16 -16.07 2.52
N LYS A 116 0.34 -16.51 3.67
CA LYS A 116 1.63 -17.22 3.81
C LYS A 116 1.82 -18.37 2.82
N LYS A 117 0.76 -19.13 2.51
CA LYS A 117 0.85 -20.26 1.55
C LYS A 117 0.98 -19.81 0.09
N THR A 118 0.54 -18.60 -0.22
CA THR A 118 0.70 -18.02 -1.57
C THR A 118 2.07 -17.41 -1.83
N GLN A 119 2.87 -17.24 -0.77
CA GLN A 119 4.26 -16.79 -0.84
C GLN A 119 5.25 -17.92 -1.17
N ARG A 120 4.80 -19.08 -1.71
CA ARG A 120 5.75 -20.07 -2.25
C ARG A 120 6.65 -19.31 -3.23
N PRO A 121 7.97 -19.22 -2.97
CA PRO A 121 8.86 -18.36 -3.74
C PRO A 121 8.62 -18.62 -5.22
N GLN A 122 8.29 -17.56 -5.97
CA GLN A 122 8.43 -17.65 -7.42
C GLN A 122 9.90 -18.01 -7.64
N PRO A 123 10.23 -19.13 -8.31
CA PRO A 123 11.59 -19.62 -8.42
C PRO A 123 12.40 -18.62 -9.25
N ARG A 124 12.94 -17.60 -8.57
CA ARG A 124 13.96 -16.70 -9.07
C ARG A 124 15.36 -17.27 -8.83
N ASP A 125 15.47 -18.24 -7.92
CA ASP A 125 16.69 -18.99 -7.67
C ASP A 125 16.36 -20.49 -7.76
N SER A 126 15.98 -20.95 -8.95
CA SER A 126 16.03 -22.39 -9.16
C SER A 126 17.50 -22.74 -9.21
N LEU A 127 18.01 -23.36 -8.15
CA LEU A 127 19.33 -24.01 -8.13
C LEU A 127 19.57 -24.88 -9.36
N VAL A 128 18.48 -25.37 -9.97
CA VAL A 128 18.46 -26.07 -11.27
C VAL A 128 18.89 -25.17 -12.44
N ARG A 129 18.42 -23.93 -12.55
CA ARG A 129 18.89 -22.99 -13.58
C ARG A 129 20.34 -22.57 -13.33
N ASP A 130 20.68 -22.27 -12.07
CA ASP A 130 22.07 -21.94 -11.73
C ASP A 130 23.02 -23.11 -12.04
N ALA A 131 22.61 -24.34 -11.76
CA ALA A 131 23.36 -25.54 -12.12
C ALA A 131 23.41 -25.78 -13.63
N LEU A 132 22.33 -25.48 -14.37
CA LEU A 132 22.31 -25.59 -15.83
C LEU A 132 23.24 -24.56 -16.49
N ASP A 133 23.28 -23.33 -15.98
CA ASP A 133 24.20 -22.28 -16.45
C ASP A 133 25.66 -22.65 -16.14
N LEU A 134 25.91 -23.30 -14.98
CA LEU A 134 27.24 -23.82 -14.62
C LEU A 134 27.69 -24.96 -15.54
N ILE A 135 26.79 -25.90 -15.88
CA ILE A 135 27.07 -27.01 -16.81
C ILE A 135 27.32 -26.48 -18.23
N ALA A 136 26.55 -25.49 -18.67
CA ALA A 136 26.70 -24.90 -20.00
C ALA A 136 27.98 -24.04 -20.16
N SER A 137 28.70 -23.75 -19.07
CA SER A 137 29.92 -22.94 -19.05
C SER A 137 31.22 -23.76 -18.99
N GLN A 138 31.12 -25.10 -19.11
CA GLN A 138 32.25 -26.04 -19.09
C GLN A 138 32.49 -26.67 -20.47
#